data_AF-A0A402AFP7-F1
#
_entry.id   AF-A0A402AFP7-F1
#
_cell.length_a   1.000
_cell.length_b   1.000
_cell.length_c   1.000
_cell.angle_alpha   90.00
_cell.angle_beta   90.00
_cell.angle_gamma   90.00
#
_symmetry.space_group_name_H-M   'P 1'
#
loop_
_entity.id
_entity.type
_entity.pdbx_description
1 polymer ?
#
loop_
_entity_poly.entity_id
_entity_poly.type
_entity_poly.pdbx_seq_one_letter_code
_entity_poly.pdbx_strand_id
1 'polypeptide(L)'
;MPNIIGSLVLTAIVAYLWGSIPAGYWMGKLLRGKDYDIRDHGSRKIGATNVQRTLGTGPALIVLVIDLSKGIGPALLATLVPLFNVGGWGILIAGLAALLGHCYPVFIGFKGAEAYLQALAYSWFAHH
;
A
#
# COMPACT_ATOMS: atom_id res chain seq x y z
N MET A 1 6.28 -24.50 19.89
CA MET A 1 5.55 -23.99 18.73
C MET A 1 5.43 -22.48 18.89
N PRO A 2 5.68 -21.66 17.85
CA PRO A 2 5.44 -20.23 17.94
C PRO A 2 3.99 -19.98 18.37
N ASN A 3 3.77 -18.95 19.19
CA ASN A 3 2.44 -18.59 19.64
C ASN A 3 1.60 -18.19 18.42
N ILE A 4 0.52 -18.92 18.15
CA ILE A 4 -0.37 -18.72 17.00
C ILE A 4 -0.76 -17.24 16.85
N ILE A 5 -1.16 -16.61 17.96
CA ILE A 5 -1.52 -15.19 18.00
C ILE A 5 -0.35 -14.30 17.58
N GLY A 6 0.86 -14.57 18.10
CA GLY A 6 2.05 -13.78 17.76
C GLY A 6 2.44 -13.89 16.29
N SER A 7 2.38 -15.10 15.73
CA SER A 7 2.60 -15.32 14.30
C SER A 7 1.58 -14.58 13.43
N LEU A 8 0.29 -14.60 13.78
CA LEU A 8 -0.74 -13.87 13.03
C LEU A 8 -0.53 -12.35 13.09
N VAL A 9 -0.17 -11.81 14.26
CA VAL A 9 0.14 -10.38 14.43
C VAL A 9 1.37 -10.01 13.59
N LEU A 10 2.41 -10.85 13.61
CA LEU A 10 3.61 -10.63 12.80
C LEU A 10 3.29 -10.67 11.30
N THR A 11 2.48 -11.64 10.84
CA THR A 11 1.99 -11.70 9.46
C THR A 11 1.29 -10.41 9.07
N ALA A 12 0.37 -9.92 9.91
CA ALA A 12 -0.37 -8.69 9.66
C ALA A 12 0.57 -7.47 9.53
N ILE A 13 1.53 -7.32 10.45
CA ILE A 13 2.47 -6.19 10.43
C ILE A 13 3.32 -6.22 9.16
N VAL A 14 3.93 -7.36 8.83
CA VAL A 14 4.80 -7.49 7.65
C VAL A 14 4.01 -7.24 6.36
N ALA A 15 2.83 -7.82 6.25
CA ALA A 15 1.97 -7.64 5.09
C ALA A 15 1.48 -6.19 4.94
N TYR A 16 1.10 -5.54 6.05
CA TYR A 16 0.70 -4.14 6.06
C TYR A 16 1.84 -3.20 5.63
N LEU A 17 3.06 -3.43 6.13
CA LEU A 17 4.24 -2.64 5.75
C LEU A 17 4.57 -2.82 4.28
N TRP A 18 4.48 -4.05 3.75
CA TRP A 18 4.67 -4.31 2.32
C TRP A 18 3.60 -3.60 1.48
N GLY A 19 2.32 -3.74 1.85
CA GLY A 19 1.20 -3.07 1.18
C GLY A 19 1.31 -1.55 1.18
N SER A 20 1.89 -0.99 2.25
CA SER A 20 2.05 0.45 2.45
C SER A 20 3.08 1.14 1.55
N ILE A 21 3.88 0.40 0.76
CA ILE A 21 4.93 0.99 -0.09
C ILE A 21 4.31 1.93 -1.14
N PRO A 22 4.48 3.26 -1.09
CA PRO A 22 3.75 4.18 -1.97
C PRO A 22 4.52 4.37 -3.29
N ALA A 23 4.59 3.32 -4.11
CA ALA A 23 5.45 3.22 -5.28
C ALA A 23 5.33 4.43 -6.25
N GLY A 24 4.10 4.85 -6.59
CA GLY A 24 3.91 6.01 -7.48
C GLY A 24 4.31 7.35 -6.86
N TYR A 25 4.20 7.48 -5.53
CA TYR A 25 4.68 8.67 -4.81
C TYR A 25 6.21 8.74 -4.84
N TRP A 26 6.90 7.65 -4.53
CA TRP A 26 8.37 7.58 -4.60
C TRP A 26 8.89 7.72 -6.03
N MET A 27 8.19 7.16 -7.01
CA MET A 27 8.56 7.31 -8.42
C MET A 27 8.51 8.77 -8.87
N GLY A 28 7.49 9.52 -8.46
CA GLY A 28 7.43 10.96 -8.69
C GLY A 28 8.63 11.70 -8.09
N LYS A 29 8.93 11.43 -6.82
CA LYS A 29 10.07 12.06 -6.15
C LYS A 29 11.42 11.69 -6.74
N LEU A 30 11.58 10.44 -7.19
CA LEU A 30 12.82 9.94 -7.77
C LEU A 30 13.10 10.59 -9.13
N LEU A 31 12.08 10.75 -9.98
CA LEU A 31 12.24 11.24 -11.35
C LEU A 31 12.17 12.75 -11.49
N ARG A 32 11.46 13.45 -10.59
CA ARG A 32 11.20 14.90 -10.67
C ARG A 32 11.76 15.70 -9.50
N GLY A 33 12.36 15.04 -8.50
CA GLY A 33 12.96 15.68 -7.33
C GLY A 33 12.08 15.65 -6.08
N LYS A 34 12.67 15.99 -4.93
CA LYS A 34 12.04 15.83 -3.60
C LYS A 34 10.78 16.66 -3.41
N ASP A 35 10.67 17.78 -4.12
CA ASP A 35 9.54 18.72 -4.03
C ASP A 35 8.38 18.32 -4.94
N TYR A 36 8.56 17.33 -5.81
CA TYR A 36 7.50 16.85 -6.68
C TYR A 36 6.55 15.92 -5.92
N ASP A 37 5.31 16.37 -5.74
CA ASP A 37 4.23 15.55 -5.22
C ASP A 37 3.27 15.13 -6.35
N ILE A 38 3.21 13.83 -6.62
CA ILE A 38 2.31 13.28 -7.65
C ILE A 38 0.82 13.51 -7.33
N ARG A 39 0.49 13.79 -6.06
CA ARG A 39 -0.88 14.09 -5.63
C ARG A 39 -1.36 15.47 -6.07
N ASP A 40 -0.44 16.35 -6.45
CA ASP A 40 -0.79 17.67 -7.00
C ASP A 40 -0.99 17.63 -8.52
N HIS A 41 -0.77 16.46 -9.14
CA HIS A 41 -0.74 16.30 -10.59
C HIS A 41 -1.75 15.27 -11.08
N GLY A 42 -2.26 15.47 -12.31
CA GLY A 42 -3.17 14.54 -12.98
C GLY A 42 -4.44 14.26 -12.15
N SER A 43 -4.71 12.99 -11.86
CA SER A 43 -5.88 12.55 -11.08
C SER A 43 -5.71 12.69 -9.56
N ARG A 44 -4.57 13.21 -9.10
CA ARG A 44 -4.21 13.35 -7.68
C ARG A 44 -4.07 12.03 -6.91
N LYS A 45 -4.07 10.90 -7.63
CA LYS A 45 -3.87 9.55 -7.07
C LYS A 45 -2.42 9.11 -7.21
N ILE A 46 -1.97 8.22 -6.33
CA ILE A 46 -0.60 7.67 -6.35
C ILE A 46 -0.46 6.40 -7.20
N GLY A 47 -1.52 5.96 -7.88
CA GLY A 47 -1.52 4.71 -8.65
C GLY A 47 -0.90 4.81 -10.04
N ALA A 48 -0.63 3.65 -10.65
CA ALA A 48 0.03 3.52 -11.96
C ALA A 48 -0.61 4.35 -13.08
N THR A 49 -1.94 4.49 -13.12
CA THR A 49 -2.62 5.31 -14.15
C THR A 49 -2.26 6.79 -14.05
N ASN A 50 -2.11 7.33 -12.83
CA ASN A 50 -1.71 8.74 -12.69
C ASN A 50 -0.24 8.91 -13.07
N VAL A 51 0.62 8.00 -12.62
CA VAL A 51 2.03 7.93 -13.00
C VAL A 51 2.19 7.88 -14.52
N GLN A 52 1.35 7.11 -15.22
CA GLN A 52 1.39 7.04 -16.69
C GLN A 52 1.11 8.40 -17.32
N ARG A 53 0.12 9.12 -16.80
CA ARG A 53 -0.29 10.44 -17.30
C ARG A 53 0.72 11.54 -16.99
N THR A 54 1.42 11.47 -15.86
CA THR A 54 2.29 12.55 -15.38
C THR A 54 3.78 12.31 -15.62
N LEU A 55 4.22 11.05 -15.58
CA LEU A 55 5.63 10.64 -15.66
C LEU A 55 5.92 9.71 -16.86
N GLY A 56 4.90 9.22 -17.55
CA GLY A 56 5.02 8.38 -18.75
C GLY A 56 4.92 6.88 -18.48
N THR A 57 4.90 6.10 -19.55
CA THR A 57 4.59 4.65 -19.51
C THR A 57 5.65 3.81 -18.79
N GLY A 58 6.94 4.12 -18.95
CA GLY A 58 8.02 3.37 -18.30
C GLY A 58 7.90 3.36 -16.76
N PRO A 59 7.84 4.53 -16.11
CA PRO A 59 7.61 4.64 -14.67
C PRO A 59 6.29 4.00 -14.22
N ALA A 60 5.23 4.11 -15.02
CA ALA A 60 3.93 3.49 -14.74
C ALA A 60 4.00 1.96 -14.69
N LEU A 61 4.76 1.33 -15.59
CA LEU A 61 4.92 -0.12 -15.60
C LEU A 61 5.60 -0.62 -14.33
N ILE A 62 6.63 0.09 -13.86
CA ILE A 62 7.32 -0.24 -12.61
C ILE A 62 6.36 -0.13 -11.42
N VAL A 63 5.59 0.96 -11.35
CA VAL A 63 4.59 1.15 -10.29
C VAL A 63 3.53 0.05 -10.33
N LEU A 64 3.06 -0.32 -11.52
CA LEU A 64 2.10 -1.41 -11.69
C LEU A 64 2.65 -2.74 -11.18
N VAL A 65 3.89 -3.10 -11.54
CA VAL A 65 4.53 -4.34 -11.08
C VAL A 65 4.66 -4.34 -9.55
N ILE A 66 5.07 -3.22 -8.95
CA ILE A 66 5.16 -3.10 -7.50
C ILE A 66 3.76 -3.20 -6.86
N ASP A 67 2.75 -2.53 -7.40
CA ASP A 67 1.38 -2.57 -6.88
C ASP A 67 0.78 -3.99 -6.95
N LEU A 68 1.03 -4.73 -8.02
CA LEU A 68 0.64 -6.14 -8.14
C LEU A 68 1.39 -7.03 -7.13
N SER A 69 2.69 -6.76 -6.92
CA SER A 69 3.50 -7.49 -5.94
C SER A 69 2.98 -7.36 -4.51
N LYS A 70 2.27 -6.28 -4.18
CA LYS A 70 1.71 -6.07 -2.83
C LYS A 70 0.53 -6.98 -2.54
N GLY A 71 -0.20 -7.42 -3.57
CA GLY A 71 -1.28 -8.40 -3.40
C GLY A 71 -0.74 -9.82 -3.33
N ILE A 72 0.17 -10.15 -4.24
CA ILE A 72 0.67 -11.53 -4.41
C ILE A 72 1.79 -11.86 -3.39
N GLY A 73 2.68 -10.91 -3.13
CA GLY A 73 3.86 -11.08 -2.27
C GLY A 73 3.52 -11.47 -0.83
N PRO A 74 2.68 -10.72 -0.11
CA PRO A 74 2.29 -11.06 1.25
C PRO A 74 1.59 -12.42 1.37
N ALA A 75 0.74 -12.78 0.40
CA ALA A 75 0.08 -14.09 0.35
C ALA A 75 1.08 -15.24 0.10
N LEU A 76 2.04 -15.06 -0.82
CA LEU A 76 3.13 -16.00 -1.04
C LEU A 76 3.98 -16.16 0.22
N LEU A 77 4.31 -15.06 0.89
CA LEU A 77 5.14 -15.08 2.10
C LEU A 77 4.43 -15.82 3.24
N ALA A 78 3.12 -15.60 3.39
CA ALA A 78 2.29 -16.34 4.32
C ALA A 78 2.13 -17.83 3.97
N THR A 79 2.35 -18.22 2.72
CA THR A 79 2.26 -19.62 2.26
C THR A 79 3.59 -20.35 2.42
N LEU A 80 4.67 -19.75 1.95
CA LEU A 80 5.99 -20.39 1.81
C LEU A 80 6.80 -20.39 3.10
N VAL A 81 6.52 -19.46 4.01
CA VAL A 81 7.30 -19.32 5.24
C VAL A 81 6.48 -19.88 6.41
N PRO A 82 6.93 -20.99 7.05
CA PRO A 82 6.18 -21.65 8.12
C PRO A 82 5.81 -20.75 9.30
N LEU A 83 6.63 -19.72 9.57
CA LEU A 83 6.38 -18.74 10.63
C LEU A 83 5.08 -17.94 10.42
N PHE A 84 4.73 -17.69 9.16
CA PHE A 84 3.57 -16.89 8.76
C PHE A 84 2.38 -17.77 8.31
N ASN A 85 2.61 -19.06 8.03
CA ASN A 85 1.61 -20.03 7.64
C ASN A 85 0.87 -20.62 8.85
N VAL A 86 -0.01 -19.82 9.44
CA VAL A 86 -0.76 -20.19 10.65
C VAL A 86 -2.06 -20.90 10.27
N GLY A 87 -1.99 -22.19 9.97
CA GLY A 87 -3.17 -23.05 9.77
C GLY A 87 -4.14 -22.55 8.69
N GLY A 88 -3.62 -21.94 7.62
CA GLY A 88 -4.41 -21.37 6.52
C GLY A 88 -4.93 -19.94 6.75
N TRP A 89 -5.02 -19.47 8.01
CA TRP A 89 -5.46 -18.09 8.32
C TRP A 89 -4.42 -17.03 7.94
N GLY A 90 -3.14 -17.39 7.91
CA GLY A 90 -2.04 -16.48 7.58
C GLY A 90 -2.22 -15.79 6.22
N ILE A 91 -2.72 -16.50 5.21
CA ILE A 91 -2.94 -15.96 3.87
C ILE A 91 -4.04 -14.89 3.88
N LEU A 92 -5.16 -15.17 4.56
CA LEU A 92 -6.28 -14.23 4.68
C LEU A 92 -5.85 -12.96 5.41
N ILE A 93 -5.14 -13.11 6.54
CA ILE A 93 -4.64 -11.96 7.30
C ILE A 93 -3.62 -11.17 6.49
N ALA A 94 -2.70 -11.82 5.80
CA ALA A 94 -1.72 -11.15 4.96
C ALA A 94 -2.39 -10.35 3.84
N GLY A 95 -3.37 -10.94 3.15
CA GLY A 95 -4.11 -10.25 2.08
C GLY A 95 -4.86 -9.02 2.59
N LEU A 96 -5.60 -9.16 3.69
CA LEU A 96 -6.35 -8.05 4.29
C LEU A 96 -5.41 -6.94 4.80
N ALA A 97 -4.34 -7.30 5.50
CA ALA A 97 -3.39 -6.33 6.01
C ALA A 97 -2.64 -5.59 4.89
N ALA A 98 -2.26 -6.30 3.82
CA ALA A 98 -1.63 -5.68 2.66
C ALA A 98 -2.58 -4.72 1.92
N LEU A 99 -3.86 -5.08 1.78
CA LEU A 99 -4.88 -4.21 1.21
C LEU A 99 -5.06 -2.94 2.07
N LEU A 100 -5.14 -3.10 3.39
CA LEU A 100 -5.21 -1.96 4.32
C LEU A 100 -3.98 -1.06 4.21
N GLY A 101 -2.78 -1.65 4.09
CA GLY A 101 -1.55 -0.90 3.84
C GLY A 101 -1.60 -0.12 2.53
N HIS A 102 -2.14 -0.71 1.47
CA HIS A 102 -2.29 -0.03 0.18
C HIS A 102 -3.25 1.16 0.23
N CYS A 103 -4.37 1.02 0.95
CA CYS A 103 -5.35 2.10 1.15
C CYS A 103 -4.83 3.20 2.09
N TYR A 104 -4.16 2.81 3.18
CA TYR A 104 -3.62 3.69 4.23
C TYR A 104 -2.11 3.50 4.41
N PRO A 105 -1.30 3.93 3.45
CA PRO A 105 0.14 3.72 3.49
C PRO A 105 0.79 4.55 4.60
N VAL A 106 1.39 3.87 5.58
CA VAL A 106 2.06 4.52 6.72
C VAL A 106 3.21 5.44 6.29
N PHE A 107 3.91 5.09 5.19
CA PHE A 107 5.09 5.83 4.72
C PHE A 107 4.79 7.23 4.16
N ILE A 108 3.52 7.57 3.93
CA ILE A 108 3.09 8.92 3.55
C ILE A 108 2.11 9.51 4.57
N GLY A 109 2.20 9.06 5.83
CA GLY A 109 1.37 9.54 6.93
C GLY A 109 -0.09 9.16 6.77
N PHE A 110 -0.36 7.95 6.26
CA PHE A 110 -1.70 7.42 5.98
C PHE A 110 -2.50 8.21 4.93
N LYS A 111 -1.85 9.11 4.18
CA LYS A 111 -2.48 9.95 3.14
C LYS A 111 -2.50 9.25 1.77
N GLY A 112 -3.18 8.12 1.68
CA GLY A 112 -3.49 7.41 0.43
C GLY A 112 -4.62 8.07 -0.36
N ALA A 113 -4.91 7.54 -1.56
CA ALA A 113 -5.94 8.07 -2.46
C ALA A 113 -7.37 8.03 -1.87
N GLU A 114 -7.66 7.08 -0.97
CA GLU A 114 -8.96 6.97 -0.29
C GLU A 114 -8.98 7.70 1.07
N ALA A 115 -7.84 7.80 1.75
CA ALA A 115 -7.73 8.49 3.02
C ALA A 115 -8.05 9.99 2.91
N TYR A 116 -7.79 10.61 1.75
CA TYR A 116 -8.20 11.99 1.49
C TYR A 116 -9.74 12.16 1.48
N LEU A 117 -10.46 11.24 0.83
CA LEU A 117 -11.92 11.26 0.80
C LEU A 117 -12.51 11.02 2.20
N GLN A 118 -11.92 10.13 2.98
CA GLN A 118 -12.34 9.92 4.36
C GLN A 118 -12.02 11.10 5.26
N ALA A 119 -10.83 11.71 5.14
CA ALA A 119 -10.50 12.92 5.89
C ALA A 119 -11.47 14.07 5.58
N LEU A 120 -11.86 14.24 4.32
CA LEU A 120 -12.91 15.17 3.91
C LEU A 120 -14.26 14.80 4.54
N ALA A 121 -14.66 13.53 4.49
CA ALA A 121 -15.89 13.06 5.12
C ALA A 121 -15.91 13.36 6.63
N TYR A 122 -14.83 13.03 7.35
CA TYR A 122 -14.68 13.35 8.78
C TYR A 122 -14.74 14.86 9.04
N SER A 123 -14.08 15.69 8.22
CA SER A 123 -14.15 17.15 8.36
C SER A 123 -15.57 17.68 8.12
N TRP A 124 -16.32 17.10 7.19
CA TRP A 124 -17.70 17.48 6.92
C TRP A 124 -18.64 17.15 8.09
N PHE A 125 -18.48 15.96 8.67
CA PHE A 125 -19.23 15.52 9.86
C PHE A 125 -18.82 16.24 11.16
N ALA A 126 -17.61 16.81 11.24
CA ALA A 126 -17.19 17.58 12.41
C ALA A 126 -17.76 19.01 12.44
N HIS A 127 -18.31 19.48 11.32
CA HIS A 127 -18.87 20.83 11.16
C HIS A 127 -20.39 20.88 11.01
N HIS A 128 -21.09 19.74 11.21
CA HIS A 128 -22.55 19.61 11.22
C HIS A 128 -22.99 18.72 12.39
#